data_AF-A0A545BFW9-F1
#
_entry.id   AF-A0A545BFW9-F1
#
_cell.length_a   1.000
_cell.length_b   1.000
_cell.length_c   1.000
_cell.angle_alpha   90.00
_cell.angle_beta   90.00
_cell.angle_gamma   90.00
#
_symmetry.space_group_name_H-M   'P 1'
#
loop_
_entity.id
_entity.type
_entity.pdbx_description
1 polymer ?
#
loop_
_entity_poly.entity_id
_entity_poly.type
_entity_poly.pdbx_seq_one_letter_code
_entity_poly.pdbx_strand_id
1 'polypeptide(L)'
;MTIARPLHDVIDDAPPSDAIAQQIQLQAAAALLPEQEWCGGCTPGDDPVPDVEGGIPGMPQDVVLRTTEQLSLPADWKAAWGPAPLYDIAHLACGHTVARRAS
;
A
#
# COMPACT_ATOMS: atom_id res chain seq x y z
N MET A 1 -4.95 18.17 29.20
CA MET A 1 -5.45 16.86 28.73
C MET A 1 -6.29 17.12 27.50
N THR A 2 -5.75 16.83 26.32
CA THR A 2 -6.43 17.07 25.04
C THR A 2 -7.11 15.76 24.64
N ILE A 3 -8.43 15.71 24.75
CA ILE A 3 -9.22 14.54 24.35
C ILE A 3 -9.31 14.58 22.82
N ALA A 4 -8.60 13.67 22.16
CA ALA A 4 -8.77 13.41 20.74
C ALA A 4 -10.20 12.90 20.52
N ARG A 5 -11.06 13.75 19.94
CA ARG A 5 -12.41 13.33 19.56
C ARG A 5 -12.30 12.33 18.40
N PRO A 6 -12.95 11.16 18.49
CA PRO A 6 -12.99 10.23 17.37
C PRO A 6 -13.74 10.89 16.20
N LEU A 7 -13.19 10.75 14.99
CA LEU A 7 -13.67 11.32 13.70
C LEU A 7 -15.14 11.00 13.34
N HIS A 8 -15.83 10.19 14.14
CA HIS A 8 -17.16 9.66 13.86
C HIS A 8 -18.27 10.64 14.31
N ASP A 9 -17.98 11.52 15.28
CA ASP A 9 -18.95 12.48 15.84
C ASP A 9 -19.15 13.76 15.00
N VAL A 10 -18.41 13.93 13.89
CA VAL A 10 -18.54 15.10 13.01
C VAL A 10 -19.57 14.88 11.89
N ILE A 11 -20.06 13.65 11.75
CA ILE A 11 -20.94 13.24 10.64
C ILE A 11 -22.43 13.51 10.95
N ASP A 12 -22.81 13.69 12.22
CA ASP A 12 -24.23 13.68 12.62
C ASP A 12 -24.98 15.02 12.45
N ASP A 13 -24.29 16.15 12.19
CA ASP A 13 -24.90 17.49 12.18
C ASP A 13 -24.96 18.15 10.78
N ALA A 14 -24.51 17.45 9.73
CA ALA A 14 -24.62 17.94 8.35
C ALA A 14 -25.93 17.41 7.72
N PRO A 15 -26.73 18.24 7.02
CA PRO A 15 -27.86 17.72 6.25
C PRO A 15 -27.33 16.64 5.28
N PRO A 16 -28.07 15.54 5.06
CA PRO A 16 -27.55 14.35 4.35
C PRO A 16 -27.00 14.65 2.94
N SER A 17 -27.44 15.74 2.31
CA SER A 17 -26.90 16.26 1.05
C SER A 17 -25.44 16.74 1.17
N ASP A 18 -25.08 17.40 2.26
CA ASP A 18 -23.73 17.93 2.50
C ASP A 18 -22.76 16.82 2.88
N ALA A 19 -23.21 15.81 3.63
CA ALA A 19 -22.41 14.64 3.96
C ALA A 19 -22.03 13.81 2.72
N ILE A 20 -22.96 13.64 1.77
CA ILE A 20 -22.69 12.96 0.50
C ILE A 20 -21.71 13.79 -0.35
N ALA A 21 -21.92 15.10 -0.45
CA ALA A 21 -21.02 15.99 -1.18
C ALA A 21 -19.59 15.96 -0.60
N GLN A 22 -19.48 15.98 0.73
CA GLN A 22 -18.19 15.89 1.43
C GLN A 22 -17.51 14.52 1.19
N GLN A 23 -18.26 13.42 1.23
CA GLN A 23 -17.73 12.09 0.94
C GLN A 23 -17.19 11.99 -0.50
N ILE A 24 -17.91 12.56 -1.48
CA ILE A 24 -17.46 12.60 -2.88
C ILE A 24 -16.17 13.42 -2.99
N GLN A 25 -16.09 14.57 -2.32
CA GLN A 25 -14.88 15.40 -2.31
C GLN A 25 -13.69 14.68 -1.67
N LEU A 26 -13.91 13.94 -0.58
CA LEU A 26 -12.86 13.15 0.07
C LEU A 26 -12.37 12.00 -0.81
N GLN A 27 -13.26 11.30 -1.51
CA GLN A 27 -12.88 10.26 -2.47
C GLN A 27 -12.11 10.83 -3.66
N ALA A 28 -12.56 11.97 -4.19
CA ALA A 28 -11.86 12.68 -5.26
C ALA A 28 -10.47 13.13 -4.81
N ALA A 29 -10.33 13.65 -3.58
CA ALA A 29 -9.04 14.03 -3.01
C ALA A 29 -8.13 12.81 -2.78
N ALA A 30 -8.67 11.69 -2.28
CA ALA A 30 -7.92 10.45 -2.09
C ALA A 30 -7.38 9.88 -3.41
N ALA A 31 -8.14 10.01 -4.51
CA ALA A 31 -7.70 9.59 -5.85
C ALA A 31 -6.53 10.43 -6.41
N LEU A 32 -6.22 11.58 -5.80
CA LEU A 32 -5.07 12.42 -6.16
C LEU A 32 -3.82 12.12 -5.34
N LEU A 33 -3.92 11.28 -4.30
CA LEU A 33 -2.77 10.87 -3.51
C LEU A 33 -1.90 9.89 -4.32
N PRO A 34 -0.57 9.93 -4.15
CA PRO A 34 0.30 8.94 -4.75
C PRO A 34 -0.07 7.55 -4.24
N GLU A 35 0.01 6.56 -5.13
CA GLU A 35 -0.13 5.16 -4.74
C GLU A 35 0.97 4.80 -3.73
N GLN A 36 0.64 4.00 -2.71
CA GLN A 36 1.58 3.57 -1.69
C GLN A 36 1.64 2.05 -1.57
N GLU A 37 2.84 1.56 -1.26
CA GLU A 37 3.12 0.15 -0.99
C GLU A 37 4.03 0.01 0.23
N TRP A 38 3.89 -1.09 0.97
CA TRP A 38 4.67 -1.31 2.19
C TRP A 38 6.06 -1.85 1.86
N CYS A 39 7.10 -1.11 2.24
CA CYS A 39 8.48 -1.51 2.10
C CYS A 39 9.02 -2.14 3.38
N GLY A 40 9.20 -3.46 3.38
CA GLY A 40 9.82 -4.18 4.51
C GLY A 40 11.31 -3.87 4.74
N GLY A 41 12.00 -3.26 3.77
CA GLY A 41 13.40 -2.84 3.90
C GLY A 41 13.59 -1.46 4.53
N CYS A 42 12.51 -0.67 4.64
CA CYS A 42 12.54 0.62 5.31
C CYS A 42 12.00 0.46 6.73
N THR A 43 12.75 0.90 7.74
CA THR A 43 12.31 0.91 9.14
C THR A 43 11.92 2.32 9.59
N PRO A 44 10.94 2.47 10.51
CA PRO A 44 10.66 3.74 11.13
C PRO A 44 11.78 4.14 12.11
N GLY A 45 12.80 4.88 11.63
CA GLY A 45 13.77 5.61 12.45
C GLY A 45 14.59 4.83 13.50
N ASP A 46 15.46 5.55 14.22
CA ASP A 46 16.32 5.05 15.31
C ASP A 46 15.62 4.98 16.69
N ASP A 47 14.31 5.20 16.76
CA ASP A 47 13.60 5.04 18.02
C ASP A 47 13.68 3.56 18.44
N PRO A 48 14.20 3.25 19.64
CA PRO A 48 14.38 1.88 20.06
C PRO A 48 13.01 1.21 20.21
N VAL A 49 12.61 0.49 19.16
CA VAL A 49 11.45 -0.40 19.20
C VAL A 49 11.87 -1.61 20.05
N PRO A 50 11.13 -1.97 21.11
CA PRO A 50 11.50 -3.10 21.95
C PRO A 50 11.58 -4.41 21.13
N ASP A 51 12.58 -5.22 21.48
CA ASP A 51 13.04 -6.41 20.76
C ASP A 51 11.92 -7.38 20.33
N VAL A 52 11.79 -7.55 19.01
CA VAL A 52 11.89 -8.81 18.24
C VAL A 52 11.15 -10.06 18.76
N GLU A 53 9.82 -9.98 18.85
CA GLU A 53 8.96 -11.14 18.50
C GLU A 53 8.00 -10.86 17.31
N GLY A 54 7.89 -9.62 16.84
CA GLY A 54 6.90 -9.22 15.82
C GLY A 54 7.44 -8.77 14.46
N GLY A 55 8.76 -8.60 14.31
CA GLY A 55 9.36 -7.90 13.17
C GLY A 55 9.01 -6.40 13.15
N ILE A 56 9.94 -5.55 12.72
CA ILE A 56 9.62 -4.12 12.54
C ILE A 56 8.64 -4.05 11.35
N PRO A 57 7.44 -3.45 11.49
CA PRO A 57 6.59 -3.23 10.34
C PRO A 57 7.35 -2.34 9.36
N GLY A 58 7.38 -2.73 8.08
CA GLY A 58 7.96 -1.91 7.02
C GLY A 58 7.31 -0.53 6.98
N MET A 59 7.82 0.37 6.14
CA MET A 59 7.25 1.71 5.98
C MET A 59 6.47 1.82 4.68
N PRO A 60 5.33 2.54 4.65
CA PRO A 60 4.67 2.88 3.40
C PRO A 60 5.57 3.79 2.57
N GLN A 61 5.64 3.52 1.26
CA GLN A 61 6.45 4.27 0.31
C GLN A 61 5.62 4.55 -0.93
N ASP A 62 5.84 5.73 -1.52
CA ASP A 62 5.19 6.08 -2.79
C ASP A 62 5.69 5.16 -3.90
N VAL A 63 4.75 4.69 -4.73
CA VAL A 63 5.03 3.91 -5.93
C VAL A 63 5.40 4.87 -7.06
N VAL A 64 6.63 4.74 -7.56
CA VAL A 64 7.14 5.53 -8.69
C VAL A 64 6.71 4.92 -10.01
N LEU A 65 6.72 3.59 -10.08
CA LEU A 65 6.34 2.83 -11.26
C LEU A 65 5.77 1.48 -10.82
N ARG A 66 4.66 1.08 -11.43
CA ARG A 66 4.11 -0.27 -11.32
C ARG A 66 4.06 -0.93 -12.69
N THR A 67 4.58 -2.15 -12.77
CA THR A 67 4.57 -2.98 -13.98
C THR A 67 4.00 -4.36 -13.68
N THR A 68 3.43 -5.01 -14.70
CA THR A 68 3.06 -6.43 -14.62
C THR A 68 3.94 -7.19 -15.59
N GLU A 69 4.75 -8.11 -15.07
CA GLU A 69 5.79 -8.79 -15.84
C GLU A 69 5.68 -10.30 -15.69
N GLN A 70 5.99 -11.01 -16.77
CA GLN A 70 6.09 -12.47 -16.75
C GLN A 70 7.51 -12.89 -16.42
N LEU A 71 7.68 -13.80 -15.46
CA LEU A 71 9.01 -14.31 -15.15
C LEU A 71 9.54 -15.12 -16.34
N SER A 72 10.81 -14.89 -16.69
CA SER A 72 11.51 -15.75 -17.64
C SER A 72 11.55 -17.17 -17.11
N LEU A 73 10.97 -18.10 -17.86
CA LEU A 73 10.91 -19.49 -17.45
C LEU A 73 12.27 -20.18 -17.63
N PRO A 74 12.68 -21.06 -16.69
CA PRO A 74 13.79 -21.98 -16.91
C PRO A 74 13.57 -22.84 -18.15
N ALA A 75 14.66 -23.26 -18.80
CA ALA A 75 14.61 -24.06 -20.03
C ALA A 75 13.91 -25.42 -19.84
N ASP A 76 13.87 -25.94 -18.61
CA ASP A 76 13.22 -27.19 -18.23
C ASP A 76 11.78 -27.02 -17.74
N TRP A 77 11.19 -25.82 -17.87
CA TRP A 77 9.80 -25.57 -17.50
C TRP A 77 8.86 -26.48 -18.29
N LYS A 78 8.05 -27.26 -17.56
CA LYS A 78 7.06 -28.16 -18.17
C LYS A 78 5.72 -27.45 -18.25
N ALA A 79 5.07 -27.53 -19.42
CA ALA A 79 3.71 -27.01 -19.61
C ALA A 79 2.71 -27.55 -18.57
N ALA A 80 2.93 -28.76 -18.04
CA ALA A 80 2.12 -29.37 -17.00
C ALA A 80 2.20 -28.65 -15.62
N TRP A 81 3.23 -27.82 -15.38
CA TRP A 81 3.34 -27.00 -14.17
C TRP A 81 2.49 -25.73 -14.23
N GLY A 82 1.91 -25.44 -15.40
CA GLY A 82 1.03 -24.31 -15.63
C GLY A 82 1.69 -23.19 -16.45
N PRO A 83 0.95 -22.10 -16.68
CA PRO A 83 1.46 -20.92 -17.36
C PRO A 83 2.58 -20.27 -16.54
N ALA A 84 3.43 -19.50 -17.22
CA ALA A 84 4.45 -18.74 -16.51
C ALA A 84 3.80 -17.73 -15.55
N PRO A 85 4.29 -17.64 -14.30
CA PRO A 85 3.74 -16.73 -13.32
C PRO A 85 3.91 -15.28 -13.77
N LEU A 86 2.83 -14.51 -13.62
CA LEU A 86 2.84 -13.06 -13.73
C LEU A 86 3.09 -12.46 -12.35
N TYR A 87 3.86 -11.38 -12.31
CA TYR A 87 4.16 -10.63 -11.11
C TYR A 87 3.74 -9.17 -11.29
N ASP A 88 3.09 -8.62 -10.29
CA ASP A 88 2.92 -7.19 -10.10
C ASP A 88 4.16 -6.66 -9.37
N ILE A 89 4.86 -5.72 -10.01
CA ILE A 89 6.15 -5.18 -9.56
C ILE A 89 5.97 -3.69 -9.30
N ALA A 90 6.21 -3.27 -8.06
CA ALA A 90 6.18 -1.88 -7.63
C ALA A 90 7.61 -1.40 -7.33
N HIS A 91 8.07 -0.40 -8.08
CA HIS A 91 9.30 0.34 -7.80
C HIS A 91 8.97 1.52 -6.90
N LEU A 92 9.62 1.57 -5.73
CA LEU A 92 9.28 2.51 -4.66
C LEU A 92 10.23 3.71 -4.65
N ALA A 93 9.77 4.85 -4.15
CA ALA A 93 10.56 6.08 -4.06
C ALA A 93 11.83 5.93 -3.19
N CYS A 94 11.82 5.01 -2.22
CA CYS A 94 13.00 4.65 -1.43
C CYS A 94 14.07 3.85 -2.19
N GLY A 95 13.82 3.47 -3.45
CA GLY A 95 14.73 2.67 -4.28
C GLY A 95 14.53 1.16 -4.16
N HIS A 96 13.72 0.68 -3.22
CA HIS A 96 13.36 -0.74 -3.12
C HIS A 96 12.32 -1.15 -4.17
N THR A 97 12.28 -2.44 -4.48
CA THR A 97 11.28 -3.05 -5.38
C THR A 97 10.51 -4.12 -4.63
N VAL A 98 9.19 -4.10 -4.73
CA VAL A 98 8.28 -5.12 -4.19
C VAL A 98 7.66 -5.87 -5.35
N ALA A 99 7.74 -7.19 -5.34
CA ALA A 99 7.14 -8.04 -6.35
C ALA A 99 6.17 -9.03 -5.69
N ARG A 100 4.94 -9.07 -6.20
CA ARG A 100 3.89 -9.99 -5.74
C ARG A 100 3.39 -10.77 -6.94
N ARG A 101 3.06 -12.05 -6.74
CA ARG A 101 2.44 -12.83 -7.82
C ARG A 101 1.08 -12.21 -8.14
N ALA A 102 0.84 -11.89 -9.41
CA ALA A 102 -0.46 -11.40 -9.87
C ALA A 102 -1.50 -12.51 -9.72
N SER A 103 -2.64 -12.16 -9.12
CA SER A 103 -3.79 -13.05 -8.86
C SER A 103 -4.65 -13.26 -10.09
#